data_AF-A0AAP4C845-F1
#
_entry.id   AF-A0AAP4C845-F1
#
_cell.length_a   1.000
_cell.length_b   1.000
_cell.length_c   1.000
_cell.angle_alpha   90.00
_cell.angle_beta   90.00
_cell.angle_gamma   90.00
#
_symmetry.space_group_name_H-M   'P 1'
#
loop_
_entity.id
_entity.type
_entity.pdbx_description
1 polymer ?
#
loop_
_entity_poly.entity_id
_entity_poly.type
_entity_poly.pdbx_seq_one_letter_code
_entity_poly.pdbx_strand_id
1 'polypeptide(L)'
;MGRKLTPPPEALHNTTFTRKEALQAGLTPGQLRSHQYKRIAPSIYCYRDTTPTPDAIARAYSRSRPRIVITGIQAAQHYKFPLPHWIENPTHDPNTPTPRISLWSRTWRRDHPDHRLEWNKRRLKPGDVTTLPDPEFPTHIRITTVERTWFEASWV
;
A
#
# COMPACT_ATOMS: atom_id res chain seq x y z
N MET A 1 24.31 -14.31 23.55
CA MET A 1 24.54 -12.85 23.48
C MET A 1 23.43 -12.21 22.67
N GLY A 2 22.58 -11.40 23.29
CA GLY A 2 21.50 -10.69 22.58
C GLY A 2 22.09 -9.66 21.64
N ARG A 3 21.95 -9.87 20.34
CA ARG A 3 22.38 -8.90 19.33
C ARG A 3 21.52 -7.64 19.52
N LYS A 4 22.11 -6.56 20.06
CA LYS A 4 21.45 -5.26 20.24
C LYS A 4 20.76 -4.90 18.92
N LEU A 5 19.43 -4.90 18.92
CA LEU A 5 18.64 -4.54 17.76
C LEU A 5 18.85 -3.05 17.55
N THR A 6 19.52 -2.66 16.47
CA THR A 6 19.55 -1.26 16.04
C THR A 6 18.11 -0.87 15.75
N PRO A 7 17.54 0.15 16.41
CA PRO A 7 16.20 0.59 16.08
C PRO A 7 16.14 0.96 14.60
N PRO A 8 15.00 0.72 13.91
CA PRO A 8 14.83 1.16 12.55
C PRO A 8 15.10 2.68 12.42
N PRO A 9 15.46 3.19 11.23
CA PRO A 9 15.45 4.63 11.00
C PRO A 9 14.05 5.19 11.31
N GLU A 10 13.97 6.35 11.97
CA GLU A 10 12.72 6.97 12.43
C GLU A 10 11.68 7.10 11.30
N ALA A 11 12.14 7.46 10.09
CA ALA A 11 11.31 7.54 8.88
C ALA A 11 10.58 6.23 8.50
N LEU A 12 10.99 5.09 9.06
CA LEU A 12 10.48 3.75 8.73
C LEU A 12 9.75 3.06 9.90
N HIS A 13 9.65 3.70 11.08
CA HIS A 13 9.09 3.07 12.29
C HIS A 13 7.62 2.65 12.12
N ASN A 14 6.80 3.54 11.56
CA ASN A 14 5.34 3.41 11.65
C ASN A 14 4.67 3.21 10.29
N THR A 15 5.40 2.74 9.27
CA THR A 15 4.83 2.59 7.93
C THR A 15 5.40 1.41 7.13
N THR A 16 4.77 1.17 5.99
CA THR A 16 5.23 0.26 4.96
C THR A 16 6.16 1.01 4.00
N PHE A 17 7.33 0.43 3.75
CA PHE A 17 8.36 1.04 2.91
C PHE A 17 8.89 0.07 1.86
N THR A 18 9.45 0.63 0.80
CA THR A 18 10.08 -0.12 -0.28
C THR A 18 11.53 -0.44 0.04
N ARG A 19 12.08 -1.47 -0.62
CA ARG A 19 13.51 -1.76 -0.54
C ARG A 19 14.35 -0.52 -0.88
N LYS A 20 13.94 0.28 -1.87
CA LYS A 20 14.67 1.47 -2.30
C LYS A 20 14.76 2.50 -1.17
N GLU A 21 13.65 2.77 -0.50
CA GLU A 21 13.60 3.71 0.63
C GLU A 21 14.40 3.20 1.82
N ALA A 22 14.35 1.90 2.10
CA ALA A 22 15.18 1.32 3.15
C ALA A 22 16.67 1.58 2.90
N LEU A 23 17.13 1.37 1.67
CA LEU A 23 18.53 1.65 1.29
C LEU A 23 18.85 3.14 1.39
N GLN A 24 17.93 4.02 0.99
CA GLN A 24 18.08 5.48 1.13
C GLN A 24 18.15 5.94 2.59
N ALA A 25 17.44 5.24 3.48
CA ALA A 25 17.49 5.45 4.93
C ALA A 25 18.71 4.80 5.61
N GLY A 26 19.66 4.25 4.84
CA GLY A 26 20.90 3.67 5.35
C GLY A 26 20.80 2.21 5.79
N LEU A 27 19.68 1.52 5.55
CA LEU A 27 19.59 0.08 5.80
C LEU A 27 20.32 -0.71 4.72
N THR A 28 20.98 -1.79 5.14
CA THR A 28 21.62 -2.74 4.24
C THR A 28 20.65 -3.85 3.82
N PRO A 29 20.86 -4.52 2.67
CA PRO A 29 20.11 -5.71 2.29
C PRO A 29 20.21 -6.87 3.30
N GLY A 30 21.26 -6.90 4.12
CA GLY A 30 21.40 -7.87 5.23
C GLY A 30 20.44 -7.56 6.38
N GLN A 31 20.29 -6.28 6.74
CA GLN A 31 19.36 -5.86 7.80
C GLN A 31 17.90 -6.14 7.43
N LEU A 32 17.50 -5.94 6.17
CA LEU A 32 16.14 -6.26 5.69
C LEU A 32 15.78 -7.75 5.77
N ARG A 33 16.78 -8.63 5.83
CA ARG A 33 16.61 -10.08 6.01
C ARG A 33 16.63 -10.50 7.48
N SER A 34 16.89 -9.57 8.40
CA SER A 34 16.88 -9.85 9.83
C SER A 34 15.45 -10.00 10.37
N HIS A 35 15.33 -10.57 11.57
CA HIS A 35 14.05 -10.74 12.26
C HIS A 35 13.34 -9.41 12.54
N GLN A 36 14.02 -8.27 12.53
CA GLN A 36 13.40 -6.97 12.84
C GLN A 36 12.37 -6.50 11.81
N TYR A 37 12.47 -7.00 10.58
CA TYR A 37 11.61 -6.58 9.49
C TYR A 37 10.76 -7.73 8.99
N LYS A 38 9.53 -7.41 8.62
CA LYS A 38 8.61 -8.33 7.98
C LYS A 38 8.49 -7.94 6.51
N ARG A 39 8.69 -8.91 5.62
CA ARG A 39 8.41 -8.73 4.19
C ARG A 39 6.90 -8.89 3.97
N ILE A 40 6.25 -7.81 3.53
CA ILE A 40 4.82 -7.82 3.18
C ILE A 40 4.63 -8.30 1.74
N ALA A 41 5.49 -7.83 0.84
CA ALA A 41 5.51 -8.23 -0.56
C ALA A 41 6.93 -8.13 -1.16
N PRO A 42 7.17 -8.53 -2.42
CA PRO A 42 8.45 -8.33 -3.07
C PRO A 42 8.79 -6.86 -3.12
N SER A 43 9.94 -6.56 -2.53
CA SER A 43 10.49 -5.23 -2.36
C SER A 43 9.67 -4.31 -1.45
N ILE A 44 8.76 -4.83 -0.62
CA ILE A 44 7.92 -4.08 0.32
C ILE A 44 8.04 -4.69 1.72
N TYR A 45 8.34 -3.86 2.70
CA TYR A 45 8.67 -4.26 4.06
C TYR A 45 7.97 -3.35 5.07
N CYS A 46 7.84 -3.84 6.29
CA CYS A 46 7.53 -3.04 7.46
C CYS A 46 8.41 -3.51 8.63
N TYR A 47 8.48 -2.70 9.68
CA TYR A 47 9.02 -3.16 10.95
C TYR A 47 8.12 -4.25 11.54
N ARG A 48 8.69 -5.23 12.27
CA ARG A 48 7.97 -6.43 12.71
C ARG A 48 6.77 -6.11 13.61
N ASP A 49 6.92 -5.15 14.51
CA ASP A 49 5.90 -4.83 15.51
C ASP A 49 4.86 -3.83 14.99
N THR A 50 5.01 -3.39 13.74
CA THR A 50 4.09 -2.45 13.08
C THR A 50 3.02 -3.24 12.32
N THR A 51 1.75 -2.90 12.56
CA THR A 51 0.62 -3.40 11.76
C THR A 51 0.44 -2.47 10.55
N PRO A 52 0.82 -2.89 9.32
CA PRO A 52 0.69 -2.03 8.16
C PRO A 52 -0.78 -1.84 7.78
N THR A 53 -1.19 -0.59 7.53
CA THR A 53 -2.54 -0.29 7.06
C THR A 53 -2.70 -0.67 5.57
N PRO A 54 -3.92 -0.99 5.11
CA PRO A 54 -4.19 -1.23 3.69
C PRO A 54 -3.74 -0.09 2.78
N ASP A 55 -3.93 1.16 3.21
CA ASP A 55 -3.48 2.35 2.49
C ASP A 55 -1.94 2.42 2.38
N ALA A 56 -1.21 2.22 3.47
CA ALA A 56 0.26 2.24 3.46
C ALA A 56 0.83 1.17 2.51
N ILE A 57 0.20 0.00 2.46
CA ILE A 57 0.56 -1.07 1.53
C ILE A 57 0.26 -0.65 0.09
N ALA A 58 -0.91 -0.06 -0.20
CA ALA A 58 -1.28 0.41 -1.53
C ALA A 58 -0.28 1.45 -2.07
N ARG A 59 0.06 2.43 -1.23
CA ARG A 59 1.07 3.45 -1.53
C ARG A 59 2.43 2.85 -1.78
N ALA A 60 2.88 1.91 -0.92
CA ALA A 60 4.14 1.21 -1.13
C ALA A 60 4.17 0.41 -2.44
N TYR A 61 3.05 -0.21 -2.85
CA TYR A 61 2.96 -0.85 -4.15
C TYR A 61 3.15 0.13 -5.30
N SER A 62 2.45 1.27 -5.27
CA SER A 62 2.56 2.29 -6.31
C SER A 62 3.98 2.88 -6.40
N ARG A 63 4.61 3.17 -5.25
CA ARG A 63 6.00 3.67 -5.16
C ARG A 63 7.02 2.63 -5.63
N SER A 64 6.82 1.35 -5.28
CA SER A 64 7.73 0.27 -5.68
C SER A 64 7.70 -0.01 -7.18
N ARG A 65 6.56 0.24 -7.83
CA ARG A 65 6.29 -0.13 -9.22
C ARG A 65 5.46 0.97 -9.89
N PRO A 66 6.09 1.85 -10.70
CA PRO A 66 5.41 2.96 -11.37
C PRO A 66 4.29 2.59 -12.36
N ARG A 67 3.99 1.31 -12.56
CA ARG A 67 2.86 0.81 -13.38
C ARG A 67 1.65 0.39 -12.55
N ILE A 68 1.77 0.38 -11.23
CA ILE A 68 0.67 0.09 -10.32
C ILE A 68 -0.05 1.38 -9.99
N VAL A 69 -1.36 1.36 -10.13
CA VAL A 69 -2.27 2.46 -9.83
C VAL A 69 -3.15 2.06 -8.66
N ILE A 70 -3.31 2.94 -7.69
CA ILE A 70 -4.25 2.79 -6.56
C ILE A 70 -5.65 3.09 -7.08
N THR A 71 -6.63 2.24 -6.75
CA THR A 71 -8.02 2.34 -7.25
C THR A 71 -9.03 2.10 -6.13
N GLY A 72 -10.33 2.20 -6.43
CA GLY A 72 -11.40 1.76 -5.52
C GLY A 72 -11.33 2.38 -4.12
N ILE A 73 -11.49 1.54 -3.08
CA ILE A 73 -11.57 1.98 -1.68
C ILE A 73 -10.35 2.79 -1.25
N GLN A 74 -9.13 2.35 -1.58
CA GLN A 74 -7.91 3.06 -1.16
C GLN A 74 -7.78 4.42 -1.86
N ALA A 75 -8.22 4.52 -3.12
CA ALA A 75 -8.28 5.82 -3.78
C ALA A 75 -9.33 6.73 -3.12
N ALA A 76 -10.49 6.19 -2.76
CA ALA A 76 -11.56 6.92 -2.09
C ALA A 76 -11.15 7.41 -0.69
N GLN A 77 -10.42 6.58 0.07
CA GLN A 77 -9.80 6.97 1.34
C GLN A 77 -8.84 8.15 1.15
N HIS A 78 -8.00 8.11 0.12
CA HIS A 78 -7.05 9.18 -0.16
C HIS A 78 -7.76 10.51 -0.53
N TYR A 79 -8.89 10.45 -1.23
CA TYR A 79 -9.71 11.61 -1.54
C TYR A 79 -10.71 12.01 -0.44
N LYS A 80 -10.69 11.31 0.71
CA LYS A 80 -11.60 11.55 1.84
C LYS A 80 -13.07 11.48 1.45
N PHE A 81 -13.42 10.58 0.54
CA PHE A 81 -14.82 10.30 0.24
C PHE A 81 -15.49 9.66 1.45
N PRO A 82 -16.81 9.88 1.65
CA PRO A 82 -17.55 9.14 2.67
C PRO A 82 -17.53 7.66 2.30
N LEU A 83 -17.04 6.82 3.21
CA LEU A 83 -16.98 5.38 3.02
C LEU A 83 -17.99 4.68 3.94
N PRO A 84 -18.49 3.50 3.54
CA PRO A 84 -19.25 2.66 4.44
C PRO A 84 -18.56 2.49 5.80
N HIS A 85 -19.33 2.58 6.89
CA HIS A 85 -18.81 2.59 8.26
C HIS A 85 -17.92 1.39 8.61
N TRP A 86 -18.16 0.22 8.01
CA TRP A 86 -17.36 -0.99 8.21
C TRP A 86 -15.95 -0.93 7.58
N ILE A 87 -15.73 -0.02 6.62
CA ILE A 87 -14.40 0.27 6.06
C ILE A 87 -13.63 1.24 6.97
N GLU A 88 -14.34 2.23 7.52
CA GLU A 88 -13.75 3.24 8.42
C GLU A 88 -13.47 2.65 9.81
N ASN A 89 -14.35 1.77 10.28
CA ASN A 89 -14.25 1.04 11.54
C ASN A 89 -14.35 -0.45 11.25
N PRO A 90 -13.24 -1.11 10.88
CA PRO A 90 -13.23 -2.56 10.72
C PRO A 90 -13.55 -3.20 12.07
N THR A 91 -14.81 -3.59 12.26
CA THR A 91 -15.24 -4.39 13.40
C THR A 91 -14.49 -5.72 13.37
N HIS A 92 -14.16 -6.26 14.55
CA HIS A 92 -13.65 -7.63 14.67
C HIS A 92 -14.70 -8.71 14.34
N ASP A 93 -15.85 -8.31 13.77
CA ASP A 93 -16.90 -9.23 13.36
C ASP A 93 -16.37 -10.11 12.21
N PRO A 94 -16.28 -11.44 12.40
CA PRO A 94 -15.79 -12.35 11.38
C PRO A 94 -16.64 -12.37 10.10
N ASN A 95 -17.86 -11.83 10.13
CA ASN A 95 -18.73 -11.71 8.96
C ASN A 95 -18.51 -10.41 8.17
N THR A 96 -17.76 -9.45 8.71
CA THR A 96 -17.44 -8.20 8.00
C THR A 96 -16.31 -8.44 7.00
N PRO A 97 -16.51 -8.18 5.70
CA PRO A 97 -15.45 -8.34 4.71
C PRO A 97 -14.26 -7.45 5.07
N THR A 98 -13.07 -8.03 5.25
CA THR A 98 -11.86 -7.22 5.38
C THR A 98 -11.64 -6.46 4.06
N PRO A 99 -11.56 -5.13 4.08
CA PRO A 99 -11.42 -4.37 2.84
C PRO A 99 -10.12 -4.78 2.14
N ARG A 100 -10.25 -5.24 0.90
CA ARG A 100 -9.12 -5.60 0.06
C ARG A 100 -8.41 -4.34 -0.44
N ILE A 101 -7.12 -4.48 -0.67
CA ILE A 101 -6.25 -3.45 -1.24
C ILE A 101 -6.47 -3.42 -2.74
N SER A 102 -7.21 -2.42 -3.20
CA SER A 102 -7.63 -2.23 -4.58
C SER A 102 -6.51 -1.58 -5.41
N LEU A 103 -5.95 -2.35 -6.33
CA LEU A 103 -4.87 -1.94 -7.21
C LEU A 103 -5.22 -2.24 -8.67
N TRP A 104 -4.58 -1.51 -9.58
CA TRP A 104 -4.64 -1.79 -11.01
C TRP A 104 -3.25 -1.87 -11.61
N SER A 105 -3.06 -2.79 -12.56
CA SER A 105 -1.90 -2.80 -13.44
C SER A 105 -2.25 -3.41 -14.79
N ARG A 106 -1.65 -2.84 -15.86
CA ARG A 106 -1.77 -3.39 -17.22
C ARG A 106 -1.04 -4.72 -17.38
N THR A 107 0.16 -4.84 -16.80
CA THR A 107 1.06 -5.98 -16.99
C THR A 107 1.18 -6.86 -15.77
N TRP A 108 0.80 -6.34 -14.60
CA TRP A 108 0.96 -7.02 -13.33
C TRP A 108 -0.38 -7.62 -12.89
N ARG A 109 -0.72 -8.79 -13.44
CA ARG A 109 -1.96 -9.53 -13.10
C ARG A 109 -1.72 -10.92 -12.53
N ARG A 110 -0.47 -11.36 -12.46
CA ARG A 110 -0.10 -12.71 -12.04
C ARG A 110 0.99 -12.61 -10.98
N ASP A 111 0.86 -13.47 -9.98
CA ASP A 111 1.89 -13.79 -8.98
C ASP A 111 1.93 -12.95 -7.71
N HIS A 112 0.76 -12.63 -7.14
CA HIS A 112 0.69 -12.45 -5.69
C HIS A 112 -0.52 -13.18 -5.08
N PRO A 113 -0.31 -14.30 -4.36
CA PRO A 113 -1.37 -15.01 -3.65
C PRO A 113 -1.76 -14.33 -2.32
N ASP A 114 -1.34 -13.08 -2.07
CA ASP A 114 -1.75 -12.40 -0.86
C ASP A 114 -3.24 -12.07 -0.97
N HIS A 115 -4.06 -12.81 -0.20
CA HIS A 115 -5.52 -12.77 -0.19
C HIS A 115 -6.11 -11.38 0.10
N ARG A 116 -5.26 -10.41 0.45
CA ARG A 116 -5.61 -9.02 0.73
C ARG A 116 -5.58 -8.11 -0.50
N LEU A 117 -5.05 -8.53 -1.65
CA LEU A 117 -5.03 -7.69 -2.86
C LEU A 117 -6.26 -7.94 -3.74
N GLU A 118 -6.83 -6.85 -4.26
CA GLU A 118 -7.83 -6.89 -5.31
C GLU A 118 -7.33 -6.16 -6.54
N TRP A 119 -7.18 -6.90 -7.64
CA TRP A 119 -6.77 -6.33 -8.93
C TRP A 119 -7.98 -5.91 -9.74
N ASN A 120 -8.20 -4.60 -9.85
CA ASN A 120 -9.25 -4.04 -10.68
C ASN A 120 -9.04 -4.48 -12.14
N LYS A 121 -10.05 -5.13 -12.71
CA LYS A 121 -9.99 -5.69 -14.07
C LYS A 121 -10.37 -4.66 -15.15
N ARG A 122 -11.07 -3.58 -14.78
CA ARG A 122 -11.53 -2.54 -15.70
C ARG A 122 -10.31 -1.87 -16.34
N ARG A 123 -10.39 -1.53 -17.62
CA ARG A 123 -9.30 -0.79 -18.28
C ARG A 123 -9.29 0.64 -17.76
N LEU A 124 -8.12 1.11 -17.34
CA LEU A 124 -7.86 2.53 -17.09
C LEU A 124 -7.27 3.16 -18.36
N LYS A 125 -7.83 4.29 -18.77
CA LYS A 125 -7.27 5.18 -19.80
C LYS A 125 -6.23 6.10 -19.14
N PRO A 126 -5.30 6.71 -19.92
CA PRO A 126 -4.34 7.66 -19.36
C PRO A 126 -5.00 8.80 -18.56
N GLY A 127 -6.15 9.31 -19.03
CA GLY A 127 -6.91 10.35 -18.32
C GLY A 127 -7.62 9.90 -17.04
N ASP A 128 -7.68 8.60 -16.76
CA ASP A 128 -8.26 8.05 -15.53
C ASP A 128 -7.23 8.00 -14.39
N VAL A 129 -5.97 8.33 -14.65
CA VAL A 129 -4.85 8.16 -13.71
C VAL A 129 -4.15 9.50 -13.49
N THR A 130 -3.98 9.87 -12.23
CA THR A 130 -3.19 11.01 -11.81
C THR A 130 -2.03 10.58 -10.91
N THR A 131 -1.15 11.53 -10.59
CA THR A 131 0.00 11.34 -9.72
C THR A 131 -0.11 12.33 -8.56
N LEU A 132 -0.02 11.83 -7.33
CA LEU A 132 -0.08 12.64 -6.11
C LEU A 132 1.22 12.46 -5.31
N PRO A 133 1.64 13.46 -4.52
CA PRO A 133 2.72 13.27 -3.55
C PRO A 133 2.32 12.22 -2.51
N ASP A 134 3.24 11.35 -2.14
CA ASP A 134 3.05 10.44 -1.02
C ASP A 134 3.18 11.24 0.32
N PRO A 135 2.27 11.04 1.28
CA PRO A 135 2.27 11.82 2.52
C PRO A 135 3.44 11.48 3.47
N GLU A 136 4.09 10.33 3.31
CA GLU A 136 5.13 9.84 4.23
C GLU A 136 6.52 9.77 3.58
N PHE A 137 6.58 9.70 2.25
CA PHE A 137 7.83 9.58 1.51
C PHE A 137 7.95 10.69 0.46
N PRO A 138 9.16 11.24 0.21
CA PRO A 138 9.40 12.27 -0.81
C PRO A 138 9.37 11.66 -2.23
N THR A 139 8.24 11.07 -2.58
CA THR A 139 7.98 10.33 -3.80
C THR A 139 6.53 10.55 -4.22
N HIS A 140 6.12 9.95 -5.32
CA HIS A 140 4.76 10.06 -5.81
C HIS A 140 4.09 8.70 -5.90
N ILE A 141 2.77 8.72 -5.71
CA ILE A 141 1.88 7.58 -5.95
C ILE A 141 1.06 7.85 -7.22
N ARG A 142 0.76 6.78 -7.94
CA ARG A 142 -0.20 6.79 -9.04
C ARG A 142 -1.54 6.28 -8.52
N ILE A 143 -2.59 7.03 -8.82
CA ILE A 143 -3.93 6.81 -8.28
C ILE A 143 -4.95 7.18 -9.35
N THR A 144 -6.15 6.60 -9.30
CA THR A 144 -7.25 7.03 -10.17
C THR A 144 -7.62 8.48 -9.92
N THR A 145 -8.10 9.22 -10.91
CA THR A 145 -8.62 10.58 -10.69
C THR A 145 -9.81 10.59 -9.73
N VAL A 146 -10.19 11.77 -9.24
CA VAL A 146 -11.36 11.94 -8.35
C VAL A 146 -12.63 11.42 -9.03
N GLU A 147 -12.86 11.79 -10.29
CA GLU A 147 -14.04 11.40 -11.07
C GLU A 147 -14.07 9.89 -11.28
N ARG A 148 -12.92 9.30 -11.62
CA ARG A 148 -12.80 7.87 -11.82
C ARG A 148 -13.05 7.10 -10.53
N THR A 149 -12.50 7.59 -9.43
CA THR A 149 -12.66 6.99 -8.10
C THR A 149 -14.10 7.04 -7.67
N TRP A 150 -14.80 8.15 -7.92
CA TRP A 150 -16.24 8.27 -7.63
C TRP A 150 -17.03 7.21 -8.39
N PHE A 151 -16.78 7.07 -9.70
CA PHE A 151 -17.42 6.04 -10.51
C PHE A 151 -17.09 4.60 -10.07
N GLU A 152 -15.99 4.36 -9.37
CA GLU A 152 -15.66 3.04 -8.83
C GLU A 152 -16.27 2.81 -7.45
N ALA A 153 -16.26 3.83 -6.58
CA ALA A 153 -16.79 3.77 -5.23
C ALA A 153 -18.32 3.67 -5.19
N SER A 154 -19.04 4.21 -6.18
CA SER A 154 -20.51 4.08 -6.26
C SER A 154 -21.01 2.65 -6.52
N TRP A 155 -20.12 1.68 -6.74
CA TRP A 155 -20.46 0.26 -6.99
C TRP A 155 -19.87 -0.70 -5.95
N VAL A 156 -19.33 -0.16 -4.84
CA VAL A 156 -18.85 -0.91 -3.68
C VAL A 156 -19.98 -1.01 -2.66
#